data_AF-A0A835HVZ0-F1
#
_entry.id   AF-A0A835HVZ0-F1
#
_cell.length_a   1.000
_cell.length_b   1.000
_cell.length_c   1.000
_cell.angle_alpha   90.00
_cell.angle_beta   90.00
_cell.angle_gamma   90.00
#
_symmetry.space_group_name_H-M   'P 1'
#
loop_
_entity.id
_entity.type
_entity.pdbx_description
1 polymer ?
#
loop_
_entity_poly.entity_id
_entity_poly.type
_entity_poly.pdbx_seq_one_letter_code
_entity_poly.pdbx_strand_id
1 'polypeptide(L)'
;MEGFPRKSILNNLLTGLAESRDLQWLEKSHSLVELIFDEDKHELLKFETLIYLCFSLAKYGLPIPASTVLRRMVETEKYPPVTAWSAIVAHISRTASGAYLAAELILEIGYLFQDNRVDPRKKTNRPLLSMKPNTTVFNLDLAGCLLFGTTRKAEQLLEMMPRVGIKADSNLNINSSLTVC
;
A
#
# COMPACT_ATOMS: atom_id res chain seq x y z
N MET A 1 -28.92 13.91 13.23
CA MET A 1 -28.06 12.81 12.76
C MET A 1 -27.26 12.32 13.95
N GLU A 2 -27.44 11.06 14.34
CA GLU A 2 -26.59 10.42 15.35
C GLU A 2 -25.15 10.45 14.86
N GLY A 3 -24.24 10.99 15.67
CA GLY A 3 -22.82 11.05 15.35
C GLY A 3 -22.17 9.67 15.40
N PHE A 4 -20.96 9.56 14.83
CA PHE A 4 -20.16 8.34 14.97
C PHE A 4 -19.95 7.96 16.44
N PRO A 5 -19.85 6.65 16.75
CA PRO A 5 -19.54 6.22 18.10
C PRO A 5 -18.15 6.72 18.52
N ARG A 6 -17.88 6.67 19.83
CA ARG A 6 -16.57 7.03 20.39
C ARG A 6 -15.44 6.30 19.65
N LYS A 7 -14.31 6.99 19.45
CA LYS A 7 -13.11 6.47 18.77
C LYS A 7 -12.74 5.05 19.19
N SER A 8 -12.76 4.73 20.49
CA SER A 8 -12.45 3.36 20.96
C SER A 8 -13.45 2.31 20.45
N ILE A 9 -14.74 2.58 20.57
CA ILE A 9 -15.83 1.68 20.13
C ILE A 9 -15.77 1.48 18.62
N LEU A 10 -15.60 2.59 17.88
CA LEU A 10 -15.51 2.55 16.42
C LEU A 10 -14.38 1.65 15.94
N ASN A 11 -13.17 1.81 16.49
CA ASN A 11 -12.02 1.04 16.06
C ASN A 11 -12.11 -0.44 16.48
N ASN A 12 -12.71 -0.74 17.65
CA ASN A 12 -12.98 -2.12 18.05
C ASN A 12 -13.98 -2.79 17.11
N LEU A 13 -15.03 -2.07 16.68
CA LEU A 13 -15.98 -2.56 15.69
C LEU A 13 -15.28 -2.85 14.36
N LEU A 14 -14.53 -1.89 13.82
CA LEU A 14 -13.82 -2.05 12.55
C LEU A 14 -12.85 -3.23 12.56
N THR A 15 -12.06 -3.39 13.63
CA THR A 15 -11.17 -4.52 13.81
C THR A 15 -11.94 -5.84 13.93
N GLY A 16 -13.03 -5.88 14.72
CA GLY A 16 -13.85 -7.08 14.87
C GLY A 16 -14.52 -7.52 13.55
N LEU A 17 -14.97 -6.56 12.73
CA LEU A 17 -15.49 -6.84 11.40
C LEU A 17 -14.40 -7.40 10.47
N ALA A 18 -13.20 -6.83 10.50
CA ALA A 18 -12.08 -7.33 9.70
C ALA A 18 -11.54 -8.69 10.19
N GLU A 19 -11.61 -8.98 11.50
CA GLU A 19 -11.23 -10.25 12.10
C GLU A 19 -12.21 -11.39 11.81
N SER A 20 -13.46 -11.07 11.46
CA SER A 20 -14.53 -12.05 11.23
C SER A 20 -14.23 -13.08 10.14
N ARG A 21 -13.28 -12.76 9.23
CA ARG A 21 -12.93 -13.57 8.05
C ARG A 21 -14.07 -13.77 7.05
N ASP A 22 -15.15 -13.00 7.20
CA ASP A 22 -16.30 -12.98 6.31
C ASP A 22 -16.16 -11.80 5.35
N LEU A 23 -16.27 -12.08 4.05
CA LEU A 23 -16.10 -11.08 3.00
C LEU A 23 -17.12 -9.94 3.14
N GLN A 24 -18.37 -10.25 3.50
CA GLN A 24 -19.44 -9.27 3.65
C GLN A 24 -19.15 -8.28 4.79
N TRP A 25 -18.61 -8.78 5.91
CA TRP A 25 -18.26 -7.92 7.05
C TRP A 25 -17.00 -7.11 6.79
N LEU A 26 -16.05 -7.66 6.05
CA LEU A 26 -14.85 -6.96 5.61
C LEU A 26 -15.19 -5.80 4.66
N GLU A 27 -16.07 -6.03 3.68
CA GLU A 27 -16.58 -4.98 2.78
C GLU A 27 -17.34 -3.89 3.55
N LYS A 28 -18.19 -4.26 4.51
CA LYS A 28 -18.87 -3.28 5.39
C LYS A 28 -17.89 -2.46 6.22
N SER A 29 -16.82 -3.08 6.72
CA SER A 29 -15.76 -2.38 7.45
C SER A 29 -15.07 -1.35 6.55
N HIS A 30 -14.80 -1.73 5.29
CA HIS A 30 -14.28 -0.79 4.28
C HIS A 30 -15.26 0.35 3.98
N SER A 31 -16.53 0.07 3.69
CA SER A 31 -17.54 1.10 3.44
C SER A 31 -17.69 2.09 4.60
N LEU A 32 -17.59 1.61 5.84
CA LEU A 32 -17.65 2.48 7.01
C LEU A 32 -16.41 3.38 7.10
N VAL A 33 -15.21 2.86 6.78
CA VAL A 33 -13.98 3.65 6.72
C VAL A 33 -14.06 4.72 5.63
N GLU A 34 -14.56 4.38 4.44
CA GLU A 34 -14.77 5.35 3.35
C GLU A 34 -15.72 6.46 3.79
N LEU A 35 -16.87 6.11 4.38
CA LEU A 35 -17.82 7.10 4.89
C LEU A 35 -17.18 8.07 5.90
N ILE A 36 -16.33 7.56 6.80
CA ILE A 36 -15.63 8.40 7.79
C ILE A 36 -14.64 9.34 7.12
N PHE A 37 -13.93 8.87 6.09
CA PHE A 37 -13.03 9.70 5.32
C PHE A 37 -13.79 10.77 4.49
N ASP A 38 -14.94 10.41 3.92
CA ASP A 38 -15.78 11.33 3.13
C ASP A 38 -16.45 12.40 3.97
N GLU A 39 -16.74 12.10 5.25
CA GLU A 39 -17.21 13.08 6.23
C GLU A 39 -16.08 13.91 6.88
N ASP A 40 -14.83 13.77 6.41
CA ASP A 40 -13.63 14.40 6.98
C ASP A 40 -13.46 14.16 8.49
N LYS A 41 -13.86 12.98 8.97
CA LYS A 41 -13.75 12.56 10.39
C LYS A 41 -12.66 11.52 10.60
N HIS A 42 -11.63 11.56 9.77
CA HIS A 42 -10.55 10.59 9.74
C HIS A 42 -9.75 10.54 11.05
N GLU A 43 -9.80 11.57 11.90
CA GLU A 43 -9.24 11.59 13.25
C GLU A 43 -9.88 10.55 14.19
N LEU A 44 -11.09 10.07 13.89
CA LEU A 44 -11.74 8.97 14.60
C LEU A 44 -11.09 7.61 14.32
N LEU A 45 -10.33 7.47 13.23
CA LEU A 45 -9.68 6.22 12.84
C LEU A 45 -8.27 6.12 13.42
N LYS A 46 -8.00 5.04 14.16
CA LYS A 46 -6.65 4.69 14.62
C LYS A 46 -5.82 4.17 13.46
N PHE A 47 -4.53 4.47 13.52
CA PHE A 47 -3.56 4.05 12.51
C PHE A 47 -3.47 2.52 12.40
N GLU A 48 -3.43 1.82 13.53
CA GLU A 48 -3.32 0.37 13.59
C GLU A 48 -4.54 -0.33 13.00
N THR A 49 -5.73 0.24 13.22
CA THR A 49 -6.99 -0.26 12.65
C THR A 49 -6.98 -0.13 11.12
N LEU A 50 -6.47 0.96 10.57
CA LEU A 50 -6.40 1.15 9.11
C LEU A 50 -5.40 0.20 8.46
N ILE A 51 -4.21 0.01 9.07
CA ILE A 51 -3.23 -0.98 8.59
C ILE A 51 -3.83 -2.38 8.61
N TYR A 52 -4.49 -2.75 9.71
CA TYR A 52 -5.10 -4.07 9.86
C TYR A 52 -6.20 -4.32 8.82
N LEU A 53 -7.10 -3.35 8.62
CA LEU A 53 -8.14 -3.43 7.60
C LEU A 53 -7.54 -3.55 6.19
N CYS A 54 -6.58 -2.69 5.85
CA CYS A 54 -5.92 -2.71 4.55
C CYS A 54 -5.24 -4.06 4.26
N PHE A 55 -4.53 -4.61 5.26
CA PHE A 55 -3.94 -5.94 5.17
C PHE A 55 -4.99 -7.04 4.97
N SER A 56 -6.09 -7.01 5.75
CA SER A 56 -7.18 -7.96 5.62
C SER A 56 -7.83 -7.88 4.23
N LEU A 57 -8.15 -6.68 3.73
CA LEU A 57 -8.69 -6.49 2.38
C LEU A 57 -7.79 -7.12 1.32
N ALA A 58 -6.48 -6.83 1.36
CA ALA A 58 -5.53 -7.40 0.42
C ALA A 58 -5.47 -8.93 0.51
N LYS A 59 -5.39 -9.46 1.73
CA LYS A 59 -5.31 -10.90 2.00
C LYS A 59 -6.53 -11.68 1.49
N TYR A 60 -7.72 -11.08 1.54
CA TYR A 60 -8.98 -11.67 1.10
C TYR A 60 -9.32 -11.38 -0.37
N GLY A 61 -8.35 -10.87 -1.15
CA GLY A 61 -8.53 -10.68 -2.60
C GLY A 61 -9.35 -9.45 -2.96
N LEU A 62 -9.36 -8.43 -2.10
CA LEU A 62 -9.96 -7.12 -2.35
C LEU A 62 -8.86 -6.06 -2.56
N PRO A 63 -8.09 -6.13 -3.67
CA PRO A 63 -6.93 -5.27 -3.89
C PRO A 63 -7.30 -3.80 -4.09
N ILE A 64 -8.45 -3.52 -4.72
CA ILE A 64 -8.93 -2.14 -4.93
C ILE A 64 -9.27 -1.50 -3.57
N PRO A 65 -10.17 -2.07 -2.74
CA PRO A 65 -10.40 -1.58 -1.38
C PRO A 65 -9.14 -1.39 -0.54
N ALA A 66 -8.21 -2.36 -0.57
CA ALA A 66 -6.96 -2.25 0.16
C ALA A 66 -6.13 -1.04 -0.33
N SER A 67 -6.00 -0.87 -1.63
CA SER A 67 -5.28 0.26 -2.24
C SER A 67 -5.92 1.61 -1.89
N THR A 68 -7.26 1.69 -1.86
CA THR A 68 -7.99 2.91 -1.52
C THR A 68 -7.69 3.32 -0.09
N VAL A 69 -7.81 2.41 0.89
CA VAL A 69 -7.49 2.71 2.30
C VAL A 69 -6.03 3.14 2.44
N LEU A 70 -5.09 2.47 1.77
CA LEU A 70 -3.68 2.83 1.79
C LEU A 70 -3.43 4.25 1.25
N ARG A 71 -4.08 4.63 0.14
CA ARG A 71 -3.98 6.00 -0.41
C ARG A 71 -4.57 7.03 0.55
N ARG A 72 -5.75 6.79 1.12
CA ARG A 72 -6.39 7.68 2.11
C ARG A 72 -5.52 7.87 3.36
N MET A 73 -4.82 6.81 3.81
CA MET A 73 -3.83 6.91 4.87
C MET A 73 -2.69 7.88 4.50
N VAL A 74 -2.14 7.77 3.29
CA VAL A 74 -1.07 8.66 2.82
C VAL A 74 -1.55 10.11 2.66
N GLU A 75 -2.74 10.31 2.09
CA GLU A 75 -3.38 11.63 1.93
C GLU A 75 -3.61 12.35 3.27
N THR A 76 -3.92 11.59 4.33
CA THR A 76 -4.16 12.12 5.69
C THR A 76 -2.92 12.05 6.59
N GLU A 77 -1.73 11.96 6.00
CA GLU A 77 -0.41 11.92 6.66
C GLU A 77 -0.22 10.78 7.69
N LYS A 78 -1.05 9.73 7.60
CA LYS A 78 -0.92 8.50 8.37
C LYS A 78 -0.03 7.51 7.65
N TYR A 79 1.28 7.77 7.62
CA TYR A 79 2.24 6.99 6.83
C TYR A 79 2.54 5.59 7.42
N PRO A 80 2.06 4.48 6.81
CA PRO A 80 2.42 3.13 7.26
C PRO A 80 3.92 2.84 7.08
N PRO A 81 4.58 2.13 8.03
CA PRO A 81 5.95 1.69 7.82
C PRO A 81 6.09 0.80 6.59
N VAL A 82 7.26 0.81 5.94
CA VAL A 82 7.53 0.00 4.75
C VAL A 82 7.22 -1.47 4.94
N THR A 83 7.48 -2.01 6.12
CA THR A 83 7.15 -3.41 6.45
C THR A 83 5.66 -3.71 6.37
N ALA A 84 4.81 -2.78 6.83
CA ALA A 84 3.36 -2.96 6.83
C ALA A 84 2.78 -2.88 5.41
N TRP A 85 3.11 -1.83 4.66
CA TRP A 85 2.55 -1.68 3.32
C TRP A 85 3.19 -2.63 2.28
N SER A 86 4.43 -3.09 2.49
CA SER A 86 5.00 -4.17 1.67
C SER A 86 4.22 -5.48 1.82
N ALA A 87 3.73 -5.80 3.03
CA ALA A 87 2.92 -6.99 3.25
C ALA A 87 1.53 -6.88 2.57
N ILE A 88 0.95 -5.69 2.56
CA ILE A 88 -0.29 -5.40 1.81
C ILE A 88 -0.05 -5.62 0.31
N VAL A 89 0.99 -5.00 -0.24
CA VAL A 89 1.37 -5.12 -1.64
C VAL A 89 1.67 -6.58 -2.03
N ALA A 90 2.31 -7.35 -1.15
CA ALA A 90 2.55 -8.79 -1.33
C ALA A 90 1.27 -9.60 -1.55
N HIS A 91 0.20 -9.25 -0.86
CA HIS A 91 -1.09 -9.90 -1.05
C HIS A 91 -1.81 -9.40 -2.30
N ILE A 92 -1.73 -8.10 -2.58
CA ILE A 92 -2.30 -7.49 -3.80
C ILE A 92 -1.68 -8.11 -5.05
N SER A 93 -0.36 -8.29 -5.11
CA SER A 93 0.37 -8.73 -6.32
C SER A 93 0.17 -10.19 -6.71
N ARG A 94 -0.72 -10.94 -6.05
CA ARG A 94 -0.97 -12.38 -6.32
C ARG A 94 -1.84 -12.65 -7.55
N THR A 95 -2.35 -11.62 -8.21
CA THR A 95 -3.14 -11.72 -9.45
C THR A 95 -2.60 -10.75 -10.50
N ALA A 96 -2.94 -10.94 -11.77
CA ALA A 96 -2.46 -10.06 -12.85
C ALA A 96 -2.87 -8.59 -12.66
N SER A 97 -4.15 -8.34 -12.39
CA SER A 97 -4.66 -6.99 -12.09
C SER A 97 -4.07 -6.44 -10.79
N GLY A 98 -3.84 -7.31 -9.82
CA GLY A 98 -3.22 -6.97 -8.55
C GLY A 98 -1.75 -6.55 -8.69
N ALA A 99 -0.93 -7.28 -9.45
CA ALA A 99 0.46 -6.93 -9.73
C ALA A 99 0.57 -5.57 -10.44
N TYR A 100 -0.33 -5.30 -11.40
CA TYR A 100 -0.39 -3.98 -12.01
C TYR A 100 -0.70 -2.88 -10.98
N LEU A 101 -1.68 -3.09 -10.11
CA LEU A 101 -2.07 -2.12 -9.07
C LEU A 101 -0.98 -1.93 -8.00
N ALA A 102 -0.31 -3.01 -7.61
CA ALA A 102 0.83 -3.00 -6.71
C ALA A 102 1.98 -2.13 -7.25
N ALA A 103 2.27 -2.25 -8.55
CA ALA A 103 3.25 -1.40 -9.22
C ALA A 103 2.85 0.08 -9.18
N GLU A 104 1.59 0.41 -9.45
CA GLU A 104 1.09 1.78 -9.32
C GLU A 104 1.29 2.32 -7.90
N LEU A 105 0.94 1.54 -6.87
CA LEU A 105 1.12 1.95 -5.47
C LEU A 105 2.59 2.19 -5.10
N ILE A 106 3.50 1.32 -5.54
CA ILE A 106 4.94 1.50 -5.29
C ILE A 106 5.44 2.77 -5.99
N LEU A 107 5.01 3.02 -7.23
CA LEU A 107 5.38 4.23 -7.97
C LEU A 107 4.83 5.48 -7.30
N GLU A 108 3.55 5.52 -6.94
CA GLU A 108 2.90 6.60 -6.19
C GLU A 108 3.66 6.95 -4.91
N ILE A 109 3.98 5.95 -4.09
CA ILE A 109 4.78 6.13 -2.87
C ILE A 109 6.21 6.58 -3.23
N GLY A 110 6.83 5.97 -4.25
CA GLY A 110 8.16 6.29 -4.72
C GLY A 110 8.31 7.76 -5.13
N TYR A 111 7.29 8.33 -5.78
CA TYR A 111 7.24 9.74 -6.15
C TYR A 111 7.38 10.68 -4.95
N LEU A 112 6.97 10.28 -3.75
CA LEU A 112 7.16 11.08 -2.53
C LEU A 112 8.64 11.21 -2.14
N PHE A 113 9.48 10.23 -2.49
CA PHE A 113 10.89 10.15 -2.08
C PHE A 113 11.90 10.42 -3.20
N GLN A 114 11.46 10.44 -4.46
CA GLN A 114 12.34 10.59 -5.61
C GLN A 114 13.25 11.83 -5.50
N ASP A 115 14.45 11.74 -6.05
CA ASP A 115 15.37 12.86 -6.25
C ASP A 115 15.63 13.68 -4.96
N ASN A 116 15.67 13.00 -3.81
CA ASN A 116 15.86 13.60 -2.48
C ASN A 116 14.80 14.63 -2.07
N ARG A 117 13.55 14.49 -2.53
CA ARG A 117 12.41 15.33 -2.10
C ARG A 117 12.19 15.36 -0.58
N VAL A 118 12.61 14.33 0.13
CA VAL A 118 12.52 14.22 1.59
C VAL A 118 13.91 14.23 2.21
N ASP A 119 14.23 15.28 2.97
CA ASP A 119 15.49 15.37 3.73
C ASP A 119 15.45 14.45 4.96
N PRO A 120 16.28 13.40 5.04
CA PRO A 120 16.29 12.47 6.16
C PRO A 120 16.80 13.09 7.48
N ARG A 121 17.45 14.25 7.43
CA ARG A 121 18.02 14.94 8.60
C ARG A 121 16.95 15.71 9.38
N LYS A 122 15.83 16.07 8.75
CA LYS A 122 14.73 16.80 9.40
C LYS A 122 13.86 15.86 10.24
N LYS A 123 13.78 16.11 11.55
CA LYS A 123 12.98 15.29 12.48
C LYS A 123 11.50 15.22 12.11
N THR A 124 10.95 16.28 11.52
CA THR A 124 9.56 16.35 11.03
C THR A 124 9.26 15.31 9.95
N ASN A 125 10.27 14.87 9.19
CA ASN A 125 10.09 13.90 8.11
C ASN A 125 10.10 12.45 8.61
N ARG A 126 10.37 12.19 9.89
CA ARG A 126 10.46 10.81 10.44
C ARG A 126 9.22 9.95 10.16
N PRO A 127 7.98 10.44 10.32
CA PRO A 127 6.79 9.64 9.97
C PRO A 127 6.79 9.23 8.50
N LEU A 128 7.00 10.17 7.58
CA LEU A 128 7.04 9.90 6.14
C LEU A 128 8.19 8.95 5.78
N LEU A 129 9.39 9.16 6.33
CA LEU A 129 10.57 8.31 6.08
C LEU A 129 10.36 6.85 6.49
N SER A 130 9.47 6.57 7.45
CA SER A 130 9.13 5.19 7.83
C SER A 130 8.49 4.41 6.68
N MET A 131 7.84 5.11 5.75
CA MET A 131 7.16 4.55 4.58
C MET A 131 8.08 4.41 3.36
N LYS A 132 9.32 4.90 3.43
CA LYS A 132 10.24 4.90 2.29
C LYS A 132 10.37 3.48 1.69
N PRO A 133 10.11 3.29 0.39
CA PRO A 133 10.32 2.01 -0.27
C PRO A 133 11.73 1.47 -0.07
N ASN A 134 11.86 0.14 -0.07
CA ASN A 134 13.14 -0.55 0.05
C ASN A 134 13.30 -1.59 -1.07
N THR A 135 14.48 -2.20 -1.20
CA THR A 135 14.73 -3.20 -2.26
C THR A 135 13.72 -4.36 -2.21
N THR A 136 13.29 -4.78 -1.02
CA THR A 136 12.34 -5.89 -0.86
C THR A 136 11.03 -5.65 -1.58
N VAL A 137 10.42 -4.47 -1.43
CA VAL A 137 9.11 -4.19 -2.04
C VAL A 137 9.18 -4.04 -3.55
N PHE A 138 10.27 -3.46 -4.06
CA PHE A 138 10.54 -3.42 -5.51
C PHE A 138 10.74 -4.82 -6.08
N ASN A 139 11.59 -5.64 -5.46
CA ASN A 139 11.85 -7.01 -5.92
C ASN A 139 10.57 -7.86 -5.91
N LEU A 140 9.73 -7.70 -4.89
CA LEU A 140 8.47 -8.41 -4.78
C LEU A 140 7.56 -8.11 -5.97
N ASP A 141 7.45 -6.84 -6.34
CA ASP A 141 6.53 -6.44 -7.38
C ASP A 141 7.10 -6.63 -8.80
N LEU A 142 8.43 -6.53 -8.95
CA LEU A 142 9.13 -6.98 -10.16
C LEU A 142 8.88 -8.48 -10.44
N ALA A 143 8.88 -9.32 -9.39
CA ALA A 143 8.53 -10.73 -9.53
C ALA A 143 7.07 -10.92 -9.95
N GLY A 144 6.14 -10.13 -9.38
CA GLY A 144 4.75 -10.10 -9.81
C GLY A 144 4.62 -9.67 -11.28
N CYS A 145 5.33 -8.63 -11.69
CA CYS A 145 5.33 -8.16 -13.06
C CYS A 145 5.85 -9.19 -14.04
N LEU A 146 6.93 -9.90 -13.69
CA LEU A 146 7.47 -10.99 -14.49
C LEU A 146 6.47 -12.15 -14.61
N LEU A 147 5.82 -12.52 -13.50
CA LEU A 147 4.85 -13.62 -13.46
C LEU A 147 3.61 -13.35 -14.32
N PHE A 148 3.13 -12.10 -14.36
CA PHE A 148 1.89 -11.72 -15.03
C PHE A 148 2.10 -10.93 -16.33
N GLY A 149 3.36 -10.74 -16.78
CA GLY A 149 3.67 -10.08 -18.04
C GLY A 149 3.42 -8.56 -18.05
N THR A 150 3.45 -7.89 -16.91
CA THR A 150 3.27 -6.42 -16.84
C THR A 150 4.59 -5.68 -17.06
N THR A 151 5.24 -5.94 -18.19
CA THR A 151 6.59 -5.45 -18.55
C THR A 151 6.76 -3.94 -18.40
N ARG A 152 5.82 -3.15 -18.95
CA ARG A 152 5.88 -1.69 -18.86
C ARG A 152 5.92 -1.18 -17.42
N LYS A 153 5.26 -1.88 -16.49
CA LYS A 153 5.30 -1.55 -15.07
C LYS A 153 6.64 -1.94 -14.44
N ALA A 154 7.21 -3.08 -14.82
CA ALA A 154 8.55 -3.47 -14.38
C ALA A 154 9.60 -2.43 -14.78
N GLU A 155 9.55 -1.93 -16.02
CA GLU A 155 10.46 -0.86 -16.50
C GLU A 155 10.32 0.42 -15.66
N GLN A 156 9.09 0.88 -15.41
CA GLN A 156 8.84 2.05 -14.58
C GLN A 156 9.37 1.88 -13.13
N LEU A 157 9.23 0.68 -12.57
CA LEU A 157 9.77 0.36 -11.25
C LEU A 157 11.29 0.41 -11.24
N LEU A 158 11.95 -0.18 -12.23
CA LEU A 158 13.41 -0.15 -12.39
C LEU A 158 13.94 1.28 -12.55
N GLU A 159 13.23 2.13 -13.31
CA GLU A 159 13.54 3.56 -13.44
C GLU A 159 13.38 4.33 -12.12
N MET A 160 12.38 3.95 -11.30
CA MET A 160 12.12 4.61 -10.01
C MET A 160 13.16 4.25 -8.94
N MET A 161 13.67 3.01 -8.92
CA MET A 161 14.63 2.54 -7.91
C MET A 161 15.81 3.50 -7.66
N PRO A 162 16.61 3.91 -8.67
CA PRO A 162 17.72 4.83 -8.43
C PRO A 162 17.26 6.20 -7.93
N ARG A 163 16.08 6.66 -8.34
CA ARG A 163 15.53 7.97 -7.94
C ARG A 163 15.17 8.01 -6.45
N VAL A 164 14.78 6.89 -5.87
CA VAL A 164 14.55 6.77 -4.41
C VAL A 164 15.80 6.33 -3.63
N GLY A 165 16.94 6.18 -4.31
CA GLY A 165 18.21 5.78 -3.72
C GLY A 165 18.35 4.27 -3.45
N ILE A 166 17.65 3.45 -4.23
CA ILE A 166 17.70 1.99 -4.17
C ILE A 166 18.48 1.48 -5.38
N LYS A 167 19.38 0.51 -5.16
CA LYS A 167 20.07 -0.19 -6.24
C LYS A 167 19.24 -1.40 -6.67
N ALA A 168 19.09 -1.58 -7.98
CA ALA A 168 18.53 -2.81 -8.54
C ALA A 168 19.40 -4.00 -8.12
N ASP A 169 18.74 -5.10 -7.73
CA ASP A 169 19.42 -6.32 -7.36
C ASP A 169 19.89 -7.01 -8.65
N SER A 170 21.20 -7.12 -8.85
CA SER A 170 21.78 -7.68 -10.07
C SER A 170 21.46 -9.16 -10.29
N ASN A 171 20.90 -9.84 -9.27
CA ASN A 171 20.51 -11.24 -9.31
C ASN A 171 19.09 -11.46 -9.88
N LEU A 172 18.30 -10.40 -10.06
CA LEU A 172 17.04 -10.47 -10.81
C LEU A 172 17.38 -10.52 -12.30
N ASN A 173 17.72 -11.71 -12.80
CA ASN A 173 17.98 -11.96 -14.21
C ASN A 173 16.70 -11.75 -15.05
N ILE A 174 16.37 -10.50 -15.37
CA ILE A 174 15.29 -10.09 -16.29
C ILE A 174 15.72 -10.28 -17.77
N ASN A 175 16.98 -10.66 -18.00
CA ASN A 175 17.63 -10.73 -19.33
C ASN A 175 17.35 -12.00 -20.16
N SER A 176 16.12 -12.53 -20.18
CA SER A 176 15.81 -13.59 -21.16
C SER A 176 14.41 -13.56 -21.77
N SER A 177 13.53 -12.63 -21.40
CA SER A 177 12.15 -12.60 -21.95
C SER A 177 11.76 -11.29 -22.64
N LEU A 178 12.67 -10.30 -22.74
CA LEU A 178 12.39 -9.01 -23.38
C LEU A 178 12.88 -8.89 -24.83
N THR A 179 13.46 -9.95 -25.41
CA THR A 179 14.00 -9.93 -26.78
C THR A 179 13.13 -10.66 -27.81
N VAL A 180 11.95 -11.18 -27.46
CA VAL A 180 11.07 -11.82 -28.46
C VAL A 180 9.61 -11.47 -28.22
N CYS A 181 9.18 -10.34 -28.80
CA CYS A 181 7.88 -10.11 -29.43
C CYS A 181 8.05 -8.97 -30.43
#